data_AF-A0A136NS50-F1
#
_entry.id   AF-A0A136NS50-F1
#
_cell.length_a   1.000
_cell.length_b   1.000
_cell.length_c   1.000
_cell.angle_alpha   90.00
_cell.angle_beta   90.00
_cell.angle_gamma   90.00
#
_symmetry.space_group_name_H-M   'P 1'
#
loop_
_entity.id
_entity.type
_entity.pdbx_description
1 polymer ?
#
loop_
_entity_poly.entity_id
_entity_poly.type
_entity_poly.pdbx_seq_one_letter_code
_entity_poly.pdbx_strand_id
1 'polypeptide(L)'
;MLNRMSAIPPHRKGLIYISFTAFLWSTSGFFIKYLTINAFQISFYRSLIAALTVFAVALLRKQKLKFEFDAVSNFAAVFYAGILILFVIATKMTTAANAIFLQFTAPIYLVVLEPLFLKTKFDSRSIITIIICIGGMVLFFFGKLELGNIYGNL
;
A
#
# COMPACT_ATOMS: atom_id res chain seq x y z
N MET A 1 -18.90 -21.63 11.87
CA MET A 1 -17.52 -21.10 11.70
C MET A 1 -17.28 -19.71 12.32
N LEU A 2 -18.27 -18.82 12.41
CA LEU A 2 -18.08 -17.46 12.98
C LEU A 2 -17.80 -17.40 14.49
N ASN A 3 -18.07 -18.48 15.24
CA ASN A 3 -18.05 -18.47 16.71
C ASN A 3 -16.68 -18.72 17.36
N ARG A 4 -15.63 -19.10 16.60
CA ARG A 4 -14.27 -19.33 17.17
C ARG A 4 -13.33 -18.12 17.03
N MET A 5 -13.64 -17.17 16.15
CA MET A 5 -12.82 -15.96 15.95
C MET A 5 -13.18 -14.82 16.92
N SER A 6 -14.22 -14.99 17.74
CA SER A 6 -14.60 -14.07 18.83
C SER A 6 -13.84 -14.34 20.13
N ALA A 7 -13.31 -15.56 20.31
CA ALA A 7 -12.56 -15.97 21.50
C ALA A 7 -11.06 -15.60 21.45
N ILE A 8 -10.57 -15.08 20.32
CA ILE A 8 -9.16 -14.72 20.13
C ILE A 8 -8.95 -13.27 20.55
N PRO A 9 -7.92 -12.95 21.37
CA PRO A 9 -7.60 -11.57 21.72
C PRO A 9 -7.43 -10.67 20.49
N PRO A 10 -7.87 -9.39 20.53
CA PRO A 10 -7.86 -8.50 19.38
C PRO A 10 -6.47 -8.34 18.75
N HIS A 11 -5.40 -8.33 19.56
CA HIS A 11 -4.02 -8.29 19.08
C HIS A 11 -3.65 -9.52 18.23
N ARG A 12 -3.94 -10.73 18.71
CA ARG A 12 -3.63 -11.99 18.00
C ARG A 12 -4.45 -12.12 16.72
N LYS A 13 -5.69 -11.62 16.72
CA LYS A 13 -6.54 -11.54 15.53
C LYS A 13 -5.95 -10.59 14.49
N GLY A 14 -5.43 -9.43 14.92
CA GLY A 14 -4.70 -8.49 14.07
C GLY A 14 -3.46 -9.13 13.43
N LEU A 15 -2.65 -9.84 14.20
CA LEU A 15 -1.47 -10.57 13.68
C LEU A 15 -1.85 -11.58 12.60
N ILE A 16 -2.92 -12.37 12.81
CA ILE A 16 -3.39 -13.34 11.81
C ILE A 16 -3.79 -12.62 10.51
N TYR A 17 -4.54 -11.52 10.60
CA TYR A 17 -4.95 -10.76 9.42
C TYR A 17 -3.75 -10.15 8.69
N ILE A 18 -2.81 -9.54 9.40
CA ILE A 18 -1.61 -8.95 8.79
C ILE A 18 -0.76 -10.02 8.10
N SER A 19 -0.54 -11.18 8.72
CA SER A 19 0.20 -12.28 8.10
C SER A 19 -0.49 -12.80 6.84
N PHE A 20 -1.82 -12.93 6.85
CA PHE A 20 -2.58 -13.33 5.67
C PHE A 20 -2.50 -12.27 4.56
N THR A 21 -2.60 -10.99 4.92
CA THR A 21 -2.40 -9.87 3.98
C THR A 21 -1.00 -9.90 3.37
N ALA A 22 0.05 -10.10 4.16
CA ALA A 22 1.43 -10.16 3.66
C ALA A 22 1.66 -11.32 2.68
N PHE A 23 1.04 -12.47 2.95
CA PHE A 23 1.06 -13.61 2.03
C PHE A 23 0.37 -13.28 0.70
N LEU A 24 -0.84 -12.71 0.74
CA LEU A 24 -1.54 -12.29 -0.48
C LEU A 24 -0.76 -11.22 -1.25
N TRP A 25 -0.18 -10.25 -0.55
CA TRP A 25 0.51 -9.14 -1.20
C TRP A 25 1.82 -9.57 -1.87
N SER A 26 2.51 -10.57 -1.31
CA SER A 26 3.72 -11.17 -1.91
C SER A 26 3.49 -11.73 -3.32
N THR A 27 2.28 -12.25 -3.61
CA THR A 27 1.94 -12.78 -4.94
C THR A 27 1.45 -11.70 -5.92
N SER A 28 1.08 -10.51 -5.44
CA SER A 28 0.49 -9.45 -6.27
C SER A 28 1.44 -8.99 -7.39
N GLY A 29 2.74 -8.85 -7.11
CA GLY A 29 3.72 -8.40 -8.11
C GLY A 29 3.86 -9.38 -9.27
N PHE A 30 3.81 -10.68 -8.99
CA PHE A 30 3.84 -11.74 -10.00
C PHE A 30 2.64 -11.66 -10.94
N PHE A 31 1.41 -11.54 -10.40
CA PHE A 31 0.21 -11.46 -11.23
C PHE A 31 0.16 -10.19 -12.09
N ILE A 32 0.65 -9.05 -11.59
CA ILE A 32 0.75 -7.82 -12.38
C ILE A 32 1.67 -8.06 -13.59
N LYS A 33 2.79 -8.76 -13.42
CA LYS A 33 3.71 -9.09 -14.53
C LYS A 33 3.09 -10.10 -15.50
N TYR A 34 2.48 -11.15 -14.98
CA TYR A 34 1.93 -12.26 -15.76
C TYR A 34 0.79 -11.84 -16.71
N LEU A 35 -0.09 -10.94 -16.27
CA LEU A 35 -1.21 -10.46 -17.08
C LEU A 35 -0.72 -9.61 -18.26
N THR A 36 -1.10 -9.92 -19.50
CA THR A 36 -0.65 -9.16 -20.69
C THR A 36 -1.42 -7.86 -20.94
N ILE A 37 -2.49 -7.62 -20.18
CA ILE A 37 -3.32 -6.42 -20.27
C ILE A 37 -2.60 -5.16 -19.76
N ASN A 38 -3.07 -3.99 -20.19
CA ASN A 38 -2.48 -2.70 -19.84
C ASN A 38 -2.59 -2.43 -18.32
N ALA A 39 -1.62 -1.69 -17.77
CA ALA A 39 -1.59 -1.25 -16.37
C ALA A 39 -2.92 -0.62 -15.90
N PHE A 40 -3.54 0.26 -16.70
CA PHE A 40 -4.82 0.88 -16.34
C PHE A 40 -5.96 -0.14 -16.22
N GLN A 41 -5.99 -1.14 -17.10
CA GLN A 41 -7.00 -2.21 -17.04
C GLN A 41 -6.79 -3.07 -15.79
N ILE A 42 -5.53 -3.42 -15.48
CA ILE A 42 -5.20 -4.16 -14.25
C ILE A 42 -5.67 -3.37 -13.03
N SER A 43 -5.33 -2.08 -12.93
CA SER A 43 -5.75 -1.23 -11.81
C SER A 43 -7.26 -1.12 -11.69
N PHE A 44 -7.97 -0.98 -12.82
CA PHE A 44 -9.44 -0.95 -12.86
C PHE A 44 -10.04 -2.22 -12.26
N TYR A 45 -9.67 -3.40 -12.79
CA TYR A 45 -10.23 -4.67 -12.30
C TYR A 45 -9.85 -4.94 -10.84
N ARG A 46 -8.62 -4.61 -10.42
CA ARG A 46 -8.18 -4.78 -9.02
C ARG A 46 -9.02 -3.93 -8.06
N SER A 47 -9.25 -2.67 -8.42
CA SER A 47 -10.07 -1.76 -7.61
C SER A 47 -11.54 -2.13 -7.62
N LEU A 48 -12.07 -2.59 -8.75
CA LEU A 48 -13.45 -3.08 -8.86
C LEU A 48 -13.69 -4.30 -7.96
N ILE A 49 -12.82 -5.30 -8.02
CA ILE A 49 -12.92 -6.50 -7.17
C ILE A 49 -12.79 -6.12 -5.69
N ALA A 50 -11.86 -5.22 -5.35
CA ALA A 50 -11.69 -4.73 -3.99
C ALA A 50 -12.96 -4.01 -3.48
N ALA A 51 -13.54 -3.12 -4.28
CA ALA A 51 -14.77 -2.41 -3.94
C ALA A 51 -15.95 -3.38 -3.72
N LEU A 52 -16.14 -4.35 -4.64
CA LEU A 52 -17.17 -5.39 -4.50
C LEU A 52 -16.97 -6.24 -3.23
N THR A 53 -15.71 -6.61 -2.94
CA THR A 53 -15.37 -7.39 -1.74
C THR A 53 -15.67 -6.62 -0.46
N VAL A 54 -15.24 -5.36 -0.38
CA VAL A 54 -15.51 -4.50 0.78
C VAL A 54 -17.00 -4.28 0.95
N PHE A 55 -17.73 -4.02 -0.15
CA PHE A 55 -19.18 -3.85 -0.13
C PHE A 55 -19.90 -5.12 0.35
N ALA A 56 -19.54 -6.29 -0.18
CA ALA A 56 -20.12 -7.57 0.25
C ALA A 56 -19.85 -7.84 1.74
N VAL A 57 -18.62 -7.60 2.22
CA VAL A 57 -18.28 -7.78 3.64
C VAL A 57 -19.04 -6.80 4.53
N ALA A 58 -19.23 -5.55 4.09
CA ALA A 58 -20.01 -4.56 4.83
C ALA A 58 -21.48 -4.97 4.97
N LEU A 59 -22.10 -5.48 3.90
CA LEU A 59 -23.46 -6.02 3.90
C LEU A 59 -23.59 -7.22 4.84
N LEU A 60 -22.68 -8.19 4.75
CA LEU A 60 -22.68 -9.39 5.60
C LEU A 60 -22.53 -9.05 7.10
N ARG A 61 -21.79 -7.99 7.41
CA ARG A 61 -21.61 -7.48 8.79
C ARG A 61 -22.66 -6.47 9.23
N LYS A 62 -23.68 -6.21 8.38
CA LYS A 62 -24.73 -5.22 8.61
C LYS A 62 -24.19 -3.84 9.03
N GLN A 63 -23.03 -3.47 8.50
CA GLN A 63 -22.40 -2.18 8.77
C GLN A 63 -23.11 -1.11 7.96
N LYS A 64 -23.41 0.05 8.57
CA LYS A 64 -23.93 1.20 7.84
C LYS A 64 -22.79 1.82 7.05
N LEU A 65 -22.83 1.71 5.72
CA LEU A 65 -21.91 2.43 4.84
C LEU A 65 -22.28 3.91 4.88
N LYS A 66 -21.40 4.72 5.47
CA LYS A 66 -21.49 6.18 5.40
C LYS A 66 -20.58 6.65 4.28
N PHE A 67 -21.15 7.32 3.29
CA PHE A 67 -20.38 7.97 2.24
C PHE A 67 -20.23 9.44 2.61
N GLU A 68 -19.07 9.80 3.11
CA GLU A 68 -18.70 11.18 3.42
C GLU A 68 -17.88 11.72 2.24
N PHE A 69 -18.43 12.73 1.57
CA PHE A 69 -17.83 13.41 0.41
C PHE A 69 -17.23 14.76 0.81
N ASP A 70 -16.59 14.82 1.97
CA ASP A 70 -15.86 16.02 2.37
C ASP A 70 -14.58 16.18 1.54
N ALA A 71 -13.99 17.38 1.59
CA ALA A 71 -12.80 17.69 0.82
C ALA A 71 -11.63 16.75 1.16
N VAL A 72 -11.49 16.35 2.43
CA VAL A 72 -10.40 15.49 2.90
C VAL A 72 -10.56 14.06 2.38
N SER A 73 -11.76 13.48 2.51
CA SER A 73 -12.08 12.14 1.98
C SER A 73 -11.89 12.08 0.47
N ASN A 74 -12.37 13.08 -0.26
CA ASN A 74 -12.20 13.14 -1.72
C ASN A 74 -10.72 13.26 -2.11
N PHE A 75 -9.95 14.11 -1.42
CA PHE A 75 -8.51 14.24 -1.68
C PHE A 75 -7.77 12.93 -1.37
N ALA A 76 -8.05 12.31 -0.22
CA ALA A 76 -7.48 11.02 0.14
C ALA A 76 -7.83 9.93 -0.88
N ALA A 77 -9.07 9.89 -1.37
CA ALA A 77 -9.51 8.94 -2.37
C ALA A 77 -8.78 9.12 -3.71
N VAL A 78 -8.61 10.36 -4.18
CA VAL A 78 -7.87 10.69 -5.41
C VAL A 78 -6.40 10.29 -5.29
N PHE A 79 -5.73 10.66 -4.19
CA PHE A 79 -4.33 10.29 -3.97
C PHE A 79 -4.15 8.78 -3.84
N TYR A 80 -5.06 8.11 -3.15
CA TYR A 80 -5.03 6.66 -3.02
C TYR A 80 -5.23 5.96 -4.37
N ALA A 81 -6.19 6.42 -5.18
CA ALA A 81 -6.36 5.93 -6.55
C ALA A 81 -5.09 6.15 -7.39
N GLY A 82 -4.48 7.33 -7.27
CA GLY A 82 -3.19 7.64 -7.89
C GLY A 82 -2.10 6.64 -7.50
N ILE A 83 -1.90 6.40 -6.19
CA ILE A 83 -0.91 5.43 -5.69
C ILE A 83 -1.16 4.03 -6.27
N LEU A 84 -2.41 3.57 -6.31
CA LEU A 84 -2.75 2.25 -6.86
C LEU A 84 -2.43 2.14 -8.36
N ILE A 85 -2.72 3.20 -9.13
CA ILE A 85 -2.44 3.24 -10.57
C ILE A 85 -0.94 3.31 -10.81
N LEU A 86 -0.25 4.27 -10.19
CA LEU A 86 1.20 4.46 -10.33
C LEU A 86 1.98 3.22 -9.88
N PHE A 87 1.53 2.51 -8.84
CA PHE A 87 2.17 1.27 -8.40
C PHE A 87 2.11 0.18 -9.47
N VAL A 88 0.96 0.00 -10.13
CA VAL A 88 0.80 -0.98 -11.21
C VAL A 88 1.60 -0.56 -12.44
N ILE A 89 1.60 0.72 -12.80
CA ILE A 89 2.42 1.27 -13.89
C ILE A 89 3.90 1.03 -13.61
N ALA A 90 4.40 1.39 -12.42
CA ALA A 90 5.78 1.15 -12.02
C ALA A 90 6.11 -0.34 -12.09
N THR A 91 5.28 -1.21 -11.52
CA THR A 91 5.48 -2.68 -11.60
C THR A 91 5.46 -3.21 -13.04
N LYS A 92 4.76 -2.52 -13.96
CA LYS A 92 4.73 -2.82 -15.39
C LYS A 92 5.86 -2.22 -16.20
N MET A 93 6.60 -1.24 -15.67
CA MET A 93 7.74 -0.58 -16.32
C MET A 93 9.08 -1.01 -15.72
N THR A 94 9.10 -1.52 -14.50
CA THR A 94 10.28 -2.03 -13.78
C THR A 94 9.96 -3.34 -13.07
N THR A 95 10.85 -3.88 -12.25
CA THR A 95 10.60 -5.08 -11.45
C THR A 95 9.65 -4.79 -10.28
N ALA A 96 8.93 -5.81 -9.79
CA ALA A 96 8.08 -5.66 -8.60
C ALA A 96 8.89 -5.23 -7.36
N ALA A 97 10.15 -5.67 -7.28
CA ALA A 97 11.09 -5.28 -6.22
C ALA A 97 11.41 -3.77 -6.27
N ASN A 98 11.67 -3.22 -7.46
CA ASN A 98 11.93 -1.79 -7.63
C ASN A 98 10.68 -0.95 -7.35
N ALA A 99 9.50 -1.41 -7.77
CA ALA A 99 8.24 -0.71 -7.50
C ALA A 99 7.93 -0.61 -6.00
N ILE A 100 8.09 -1.71 -5.23
CA ILE A 100 7.85 -1.67 -3.79
C ILE A 100 8.95 -0.90 -3.04
N PHE A 101 10.19 -0.94 -3.52
CA PHE A 101 11.27 -0.12 -2.97
C PHE A 101 10.95 1.37 -3.01
N LEU A 102 10.49 1.87 -4.17
CA LEU A 102 10.05 3.26 -4.30
C LEU A 102 8.91 3.57 -3.34
N GLN A 103 7.97 2.64 -3.13
CA GLN A 103 6.87 2.83 -2.19
C GLN A 103 7.34 2.83 -0.72
N PHE A 104 8.37 2.08 -0.36
CA PHE A 104 8.93 2.09 0.99
C PHE A 104 9.67 3.38 1.36
N THR A 105 9.88 4.29 0.40
CA THR A 105 10.31 5.67 0.72
C THR A 105 9.20 6.53 1.34
N ALA A 106 7.95 6.01 1.42
CA ALA A 106 6.81 6.70 2.03
C ALA A 106 7.06 7.35 3.42
N PRO A 107 7.75 6.69 4.38
CA PRO A 107 8.03 7.28 5.68
C PRO A 107 8.83 8.58 5.61
N ILE A 108 9.69 8.74 4.59
CA ILE A 108 10.47 9.96 4.36
C ILE A 108 9.53 11.12 4.08
N TYR A 109 8.58 10.93 3.16
CA TYR A 109 7.59 11.95 2.83
C TYR A 109 6.67 12.23 4.01
N LEU A 110 6.30 11.21 4.80
CA LEU A 110 5.46 11.41 5.98
C LEU A 110 6.12 12.31 7.02
N VAL A 111 7.41 12.16 7.33
CA VAL A 111 8.03 13.05 8.34
C VAL A 111 8.13 14.51 7.89
N VAL A 112 8.16 14.76 6.59
CA VAL A 112 8.14 16.13 6.06
C VAL A 112 6.72 16.67 5.97
N LEU A 113 5.77 15.86 5.48
CA LEU A 113 4.40 16.30 5.20
C LEU A 113 3.48 16.27 6.43
N GLU A 114 3.66 15.32 7.35
CA GLU A 114 2.81 15.19 8.54
C GLU A 114 2.85 16.46 9.42
N PRO A 115 4.01 17.04 9.77
CA PRO A 115 4.04 18.29 10.53
C PRO A 115 3.46 19.47 9.76
N LEU A 116 3.57 19.46 8.42
CA LEU A 116 3.02 20.52 7.57
C LEU A 116 1.49 20.50 7.52
N PHE A 117 0.89 19.31 7.38
CA PHE A 117 -0.57 19.16 7.26
C PHE A 117 -1.28 19.03 8.61
N LEU A 118 -0.72 18.23 9.53
CA LEU A 118 -1.35 17.94 10.83
C LEU A 118 -0.87 18.87 11.95
N LYS A 119 0.13 19.75 11.69
CA LYS A 119 0.73 20.66 12.68
C LYS A 119 1.23 19.92 13.93
N THR A 120 1.66 18.67 13.77
CA THR A 120 2.23 17.86 14.84
C THR A 120 3.66 18.32 15.14
N LYS A 121 4.10 18.15 16.39
CA LYS A 121 5.48 18.48 16.79
C LYS A 121 6.43 17.44 16.21
N PHE A 122 7.54 17.89 15.63
CA PHE A 122 8.62 17.01 15.21
C PHE A 122 9.16 16.24 16.42
N ASP A 123 9.04 14.91 16.41
CA ASP A 123 9.68 14.03 17.38
C ASP A 123 11.04 13.58 16.84
N SER A 124 12.12 13.91 17.55
CA SER A 124 13.47 13.50 17.21
C SER A 124 13.64 11.98 17.16
N ARG A 125 12.81 11.21 17.88
CA ARG A 125 12.82 9.74 17.83
C ARG A 125 12.34 9.22 16.47
N SER A 126 11.32 9.84 15.90
CA SER A 126 10.80 9.49 14.57
C SER A 126 11.85 9.67 13.47
N ILE A 127 12.70 10.70 13.60
CA ILE A 127 13.82 10.94 12.67
C ILE A 127 14.82 9.78 12.73
N ILE A 128 15.21 9.34 13.93
CA ILE A 128 16.14 8.21 14.11
C ILE A 128 15.55 6.93 13.53
N THR A 129 14.28 6.64 13.78
CA THR A 129 13.59 5.46 13.22
C THR A 129 13.62 5.50 11.69
N ILE A 130 13.38 6.65 11.07
CA ILE A 130 13.43 6.79 9.62
C ILE A 130 14.83 6.61 9.08
N ILE A 131 15.85 7.20 9.71
CA ILE A 131 17.25 6.99 9.29
C ILE A 131 17.59 5.50 9.29
N ILE A 132 17.18 4.77 10.33
CA ILE A 132 17.39 3.32 10.42
C ILE A 132 16.61 2.59 9.31
N CYS A 133 15.34 2.94 9.07
CA CYS A 133 14.54 2.37 7.99
C CYS A 133 15.16 2.61 6.60
N ILE A 134 15.60 3.84 6.33
CA ILE A 134 16.30 4.20 5.08
C ILE A 134 17.59 3.40 4.96
N GLY A 135 18.38 3.31 6.03
CA GLY A 135 19.59 2.50 6.05
C GLY A 135 19.32 1.04 5.70
N GLY A 136 18.31 0.42 6.32
CA GLY A 136 17.89 -0.95 6.01
C GLY A 136 17.42 -1.12 4.56
N MET A 137 16.64 -0.16 4.03
CA MET A 137 16.22 -0.16 2.64
C MET A 137 17.41 -0.06 1.67
N VAL A 138 18.33 0.87 1.90
CA VAL A 138 19.52 1.02 1.07
C VAL A 138 20.33 -0.28 1.08
N LEU A 139 20.59 -0.87 2.25
CA LEU A 139 21.35 -2.12 2.36
C LEU A 139 20.69 -3.29 1.62
N PHE A 140 19.36 -3.42 1.68
CA PHE A 140 18.65 -4.54 1.03
C PHE A 140 18.63 -4.43 -0.50
N PHE A 141 18.59 -3.20 -1.01
CA PHE A 141 18.49 -2.93 -2.45
C PHE A 141 19.81 -2.46 -3.08
N PHE A 142 20.88 -2.36 -2.28
CA PHE A 142 22.22 -2.02 -2.75
C PHE A 142 22.67 -3.02 -3.81
N GLY A 143 22.92 -2.53 -5.03
CA GLY A 143 23.32 -3.36 -6.18
C GLY A 143 22.19 -4.03 -6.97
N LYS A 144 20.92 -3.89 -6.56
CA LYS A 144 19.74 -4.38 -7.32
C LYS A 144 19.01 -3.29 -8.10
N LEU A 145 19.33 -2.01 -7.82
CA LEU A 145 18.77 -0.84 -8.48
C LEU A 145 19.67 -0.39 -9.63
N GLU A 146 19.19 -0.51 -10.86
CA GLU A 146 19.81 0.15 -12.00
C GLU A 146 19.27 1.58 -12.10
N LEU A 147 20.03 2.54 -11.56
CA LEU A 147 19.64 3.96 -11.50
C LEU A 147 19.74 4.69 -12.86
N GLY A 148 19.87 3.97 -13.97
CA GLY A 148 20.15 4.55 -15.30
C GLY A 148 18.92 4.81 -16.19
N ASN A 149 17.76 4.24 -15.88
CA ASN A 149 16.61 4.27 -16.80
C ASN A 149 15.37 4.91 -16.16
N ILE A 150 15.21 6.22 -16.36
CA ILE A 150 14.09 7.04 -15.85
C ILE A 150 12.70 6.56 -16.34
N TYR A 151 12.66 5.81 -17.44
CA TYR A 151 11.43 5.21 -17.99
C TYR A 151 11.17 3.77 -17.52
N GLY A 152 11.98 3.24 -16.59
CA GLY A 152 11.89 1.86 -16.11
C GLY A 152 12.94 0.94 -16.72
N ASN A 153 13.27 -0.14 -16.02
CA ASN A 153 14.38 -1.04 -16.33
C ASN A 153 13.92 -2.51 -16.39
N LEU A 154 12.95 -2.76 -17.27
CA LEU A 154 12.33 -4.07 -17.43
C LEU A 154 13.16 -5.02 -18.27
#